data_AF-A0AA96DHN6-F1
#
_entry.id   AF-A0AA96DHN6-F1
#
_cell.length_a   1.000
_cell.length_b   1.000
_cell.length_c   1.000
_cell.angle_alpha   90.00
_cell.angle_beta   90.00
_cell.angle_gamma   90.00
#
_symmetry.space_group_name_H-M   'P 1'
#
loop_
_entity.id
_entity.type
_entity.pdbx_description
1 polymer ?
#
loop_
_entity_poly.entity_id
_entity_poly.type
_entity_poly.pdbx_seq_one_letter_code
_entity_poly.pdbx_strand_id
1 'polypeptide(L)'
;MVKNSIDNPVFLIFLLIFAVSINFLASTHFLVILFAGVISTAFYRTLKQKYYYSFAFVIIAFLLIELNMGLKPFSLSLLSYFVYLFIIPRYEQNQINTFLYVIFFYIGLGIIWYIFFNFDSFFSYILIINLIIDLILVGIFL
;
A
#
# COMPACT_ATOMS: atom_id res chain seq x y z
N MET A 1 8.24 -22.28 12.07
CA MET A 1 8.52 -21.01 11.36
C MET A 1 7.42 -20.82 10.32
N VAL A 2 6.37 -20.08 10.65
CA VAL A 2 5.37 -19.69 9.64
C VAL A 2 6.05 -18.64 8.77
N LYS A 3 6.43 -19.04 7.56
CA LYS A 3 7.17 -18.20 6.63
C LYS A 3 6.15 -17.25 6.01
N ASN A 4 6.15 -16.00 6.43
CA ASN A 4 5.24 -14.97 5.96
C ASN A 4 5.24 -14.92 4.42
N SER A 5 4.08 -14.98 3.77
CA SER A 5 4.01 -15.15 2.31
C SER A 5 4.63 -13.98 1.54
N ILE A 6 4.53 -12.77 2.09
CA ILE A 6 5.11 -11.53 1.53
C ILE A 6 6.64 -11.57 1.46
N ASP A 7 7.31 -12.36 2.31
CA ASP A 7 8.77 -12.46 2.31
C ASP A 7 9.28 -13.39 1.18
N ASN A 8 8.38 -14.13 0.52
CA ASN A 8 8.72 -14.92 -0.64
C ASN A 8 8.76 -14.03 -1.90
N PRO A 9 9.93 -13.87 -2.57
CA PRO A 9 10.08 -12.98 -3.71
C PRO A 9 9.17 -13.35 -4.89
N VAL A 10 8.93 -14.64 -5.11
CA VAL A 10 8.06 -15.11 -6.21
C VAL A 10 6.61 -14.71 -5.95
N PHE A 11 6.15 -14.88 -4.72
CA PHE A 11 4.80 -14.48 -4.31
C PHE A 11 4.62 -12.96 -4.39
N LEU A 12 5.62 -12.20 -3.93
CA LEU A 12 5.60 -10.74 -3.98
C LEU A 12 5.49 -10.22 -5.42
N ILE A 13 6.26 -10.76 -6.36
CA ILE A 13 6.18 -10.36 -7.78
C ILE A 13 4.80 -10.64 -8.35
N PHE A 14 4.24 -11.82 -8.08
CA PHE A 14 2.89 -12.17 -8.53
C PHE A 14 1.84 -11.21 -7.97
N LEU A 15 1.94 -10.90 -6.67
CA LEU A 15 1.05 -9.93 -6.00
C LEU A 15 1.15 -8.54 -6.63
N LEU A 16 2.36 -8.06 -6.93
CA LEU A 16 2.56 -6.75 -7.56
C LEU A 16 1.93 -6.70 -8.97
N ILE A 17 2.17 -7.73 -9.80
CA ILE A 17 1.60 -7.80 -11.15
C ILE A 17 0.07 -7.85 -11.08
N PHE A 18 -0.49 -8.63 -10.16
CA PHE A 18 -1.92 -8.74 -9.94
C PHE A 18 -2.52 -7.39 -9.51
N ALA A 19 -1.90 -6.71 -8.53
CA ALA A 19 -2.38 -5.42 -8.05
C ALA A 19 -2.31 -4.33 -9.13
N VAL A 20 -1.23 -4.26 -9.90
CA VAL A 20 -1.09 -3.31 -11.02
C VAL A 20 -2.16 -3.59 -12.09
N SER A 21 -2.39 -4.86 -12.44
CA SER A 21 -3.38 -5.24 -13.46
C SER A 21 -4.80 -4.87 -13.04
N ILE A 22 -5.16 -5.06 -11.78
CA ILE A 22 -6.48 -4.69 -11.26
C ILE A 22 -6.67 -3.19 -11.25
N ASN A 23 -5.67 -2.43 -10.80
CA ASN A 23 -5.73 -0.97 -10.84
C ASN A 23 -5.83 -0.46 -12.29
N PHE A 24 -5.18 -1.14 -13.24
CA PHE A 24 -5.31 -0.81 -14.66
C PHE A 24 -6.73 -1.02 -15.20
N LEU A 25 -7.37 -2.14 -14.85
CA LEU A 25 -8.76 -2.43 -15.24
C LEU A 25 -9.78 -1.56 -14.51
N ALA A 26 -9.51 -1.19 -13.26
CA ALA A 26 -10.40 -0.39 -12.42
C ALA A 26 -10.36 1.12 -12.72
N SER A 27 -9.29 1.56 -13.42
CA SER A 27 -8.94 2.94 -13.80
C SER A 27 -10.09 3.78 -14.36
N THR A 28 -11.06 3.15 -15.03
CA THR A 28 -12.06 3.89 -15.80
C THR A 28 -13.27 4.35 -15.01
N HIS A 29 -13.58 3.79 -13.83
CA HIS A 29 -14.92 4.00 -13.28
C HIS A 29 -15.09 4.19 -11.76
N PHE A 30 -14.48 3.44 -10.84
CA PHE A 30 -15.06 3.42 -9.47
C PHE A 30 -14.13 3.08 -8.29
N LEU A 31 -12.89 2.62 -8.49
CA LEU A 31 -12.09 2.04 -7.39
C LEU A 31 -10.74 2.71 -7.22
N VAL A 32 -10.60 3.39 -6.09
CA VAL A 32 -9.44 4.20 -5.76
C VAL A 32 -8.38 3.30 -5.13
N ILE A 33 -7.29 3.05 -5.85
CA ILE A 33 -6.05 2.46 -5.33
C ILE A 33 -6.29 1.15 -4.57
N LEU A 34 -6.88 0.16 -5.25
CA LEU A 34 -7.02 -1.19 -4.70
C LEU A 34 -5.66 -1.76 -4.34
N PHE A 35 -5.57 -2.45 -3.19
CA PHE A 35 -4.34 -3.08 -2.70
C PHE A 35 -3.20 -2.14 -2.30
N ALA A 36 -3.37 -0.81 -2.25
CA ALA A 36 -2.25 0.05 -1.86
C ALA A 36 -1.80 -0.15 -0.41
N GLY A 37 -2.71 -0.48 0.49
CA GLY A 37 -2.36 -0.92 1.84
C GLY A 37 -1.48 -2.17 1.80
N VAL A 38 -1.86 -3.18 1.03
CA VAL A 38 -1.03 -4.41 0.87
C VAL A 38 0.35 -4.08 0.27
N ILE A 39 0.41 -3.28 -0.79
CA ILE A 39 1.69 -2.88 -1.41
C ILE A 39 2.54 -2.06 -0.44
N SER A 40 1.92 -1.20 0.37
CA SER A 40 2.62 -0.44 1.41
C SER A 40 3.21 -1.35 2.50
N THR A 41 2.53 -2.44 2.85
CA THR A 41 3.12 -3.43 3.77
C THR A 41 4.28 -4.21 3.14
N ALA A 42 4.22 -4.48 1.83
CA ALA A 42 5.33 -5.05 1.09
C ALA A 42 6.52 -4.06 1.03
N PHE A 43 6.25 -2.76 0.85
CA PHE A 43 7.26 -1.69 0.95
C PHE A 43 7.93 -1.69 2.32
N TYR A 44 7.13 -1.71 3.40
CA TYR A 44 7.64 -1.80 4.77
C TYR A 44 8.58 -2.99 4.97
N ARG A 45 8.12 -4.20 4.59
CA ARG A 45 8.88 -5.43 4.83
C ARG A 45 10.16 -5.49 4.02
N THR A 46 10.10 -5.14 2.73
CA THR A 46 11.29 -5.16 1.86
C THR A 46 12.35 -4.17 2.33
N LEU A 47 11.93 -3.00 2.85
CA LEU A 47 12.85 -2.02 3.43
C LEU A 47 13.43 -2.49 4.77
N LYS A 48 12.61 -3.08 5.66
CA LYS A 48 13.07 -3.63 6.95
C LYS A 48 14.05 -4.80 6.79
N GLN A 49 13.79 -5.70 5.84
CA GLN A 49 14.61 -6.89 5.59
C GLN A 49 15.78 -6.62 4.61
N LYS A 50 15.94 -5.38 4.13
CA LYS A 50 16.99 -4.95 3.19
C LYS A 50 16.97 -5.71 1.84
N TYR A 51 15.77 -6.07 1.37
CA TYR A 51 15.57 -6.71 0.05
C TYR A 51 15.49 -5.67 -1.06
N TYR A 52 16.65 -5.09 -1.43
CA TYR A 52 16.72 -3.96 -2.37
C TYR A 52 16.14 -4.24 -3.77
N TYR A 53 16.30 -5.46 -4.31
CA TYR A 53 15.72 -5.81 -5.61
C TYR A 53 14.19 -5.84 -5.57
N SER A 54 13.61 -6.56 -4.59
CA SER A 54 12.16 -6.59 -4.39
C SER A 54 11.60 -5.20 -4.09
N PHE A 55 12.34 -4.39 -3.32
CA PHE A 55 11.99 -3.01 -3.02
C PHE A 55 11.88 -2.15 -4.28
N ALA A 56 12.81 -2.27 -5.22
CA ALA A 56 12.75 -1.56 -6.50
C ALA A 56 11.48 -1.94 -7.29
N PHE A 57 11.10 -3.23 -7.31
CA PHE A 57 9.84 -3.66 -7.93
C PHE A 57 8.60 -3.08 -7.25
N VAL A 58 8.59 -2.96 -5.93
CA VAL A 58 7.50 -2.32 -5.19
C VAL A 58 7.38 -0.84 -5.57
N ILE A 59 8.50 -0.11 -5.68
CA ILE A 59 8.50 1.29 -6.12
C ILE A 59 7.95 1.41 -7.55
N ILE A 60 8.38 0.53 -8.46
CA ILE A 60 7.87 0.53 -9.85
C ILE A 60 6.36 0.26 -9.87
N ALA A 61 5.87 -0.68 -9.06
CA ALA A 61 4.45 -0.97 -8.95
C ALA A 61 3.66 0.24 -8.43
N PHE A 62 4.17 0.93 -7.40
CA PHE A 62 3.57 2.18 -6.94
C PHE A 62 3.52 3.24 -8.03
N LEU A 63 4.61 3.42 -8.77
CA LEU A 63 4.68 4.40 -9.85
C LEU A 63 3.64 4.11 -10.94
N LEU A 64 3.47 2.84 -11.33
CA LEU A 64 2.46 2.44 -12.32
C LEU A 64 1.04 2.72 -11.84
N ILE A 65 0.75 2.46 -10.57
CA ILE A 65 -0.56 2.72 -9.96
C ILE A 65 -0.79 4.24 -9.85
N GLU A 66 0.20 5.01 -9.42
CA GLU A 66 0.13 6.47 -9.31
C GLU A 66 -0.17 7.13 -10.65
N LEU A 67 0.56 6.73 -11.71
CA LEU A 67 0.36 7.25 -13.06
C LEU A 67 -1.03 6.93 -13.60
N ASN A 68 -1.55 5.73 -13.31
CA ASN A 68 -2.89 5.32 -13.71
C ASN A 68 -3.96 6.23 -13.08
N MET A 69 -3.74 6.64 -11.84
CA MET A 69 -4.72 7.36 -11.02
C MET A 69 -4.58 8.88 -11.06
N GLY A 70 -3.68 9.41 -11.87
CA GLY A 70 -3.43 10.84 -11.99
C GLY A 70 -2.75 11.46 -10.76
N LEU A 71 -2.20 10.64 -9.85
CA LEU A 71 -1.40 11.11 -8.73
C LEU A 71 -0.05 11.63 -9.21
N LYS A 72 0.56 12.51 -8.41
CA LYS A 72 1.96 12.90 -8.64
C LYS A 72 2.87 11.68 -8.46
N PRO A 73 3.90 11.53 -9.32
CA PRO A 73 4.82 10.40 -9.22
C PRO A 73 5.55 10.40 -7.88
N PHE A 74 5.79 9.20 -7.37
CA PHE A 74 6.37 8.87 -6.07
C PHE A 74 5.55 9.25 -4.83
N SER A 75 4.35 9.80 -4.96
CA SER A 75 3.53 10.22 -3.81
C SER A 75 3.21 9.10 -2.81
N LEU A 76 2.80 7.92 -3.28
CA LEU A 76 2.53 6.74 -2.45
C LEU A 76 3.82 6.18 -1.86
N SER A 77 4.91 6.15 -2.63
CA SER A 77 6.20 5.68 -2.12
C SER A 77 6.74 6.58 -0.99
N LEU A 78 6.61 7.90 -1.14
CA LEU A 78 6.98 8.89 -0.11
C LEU A 78 6.09 8.78 1.11
N LEU A 79 4.79 8.54 0.91
CA LEU A 79 3.85 8.31 1.99
C LEU A 79 4.21 7.03 2.76
N SER A 80 4.43 5.91 2.08
CA SER A 80 4.85 4.65 2.71
C SER A 80 6.15 4.79 3.48
N TYR A 81 7.10 5.57 2.95
CA TYR A 81 8.36 5.88 3.62
C TYR A 81 8.18 6.80 4.85
N PHE A 82 7.32 7.81 4.75
CA PHE A 82 6.97 8.68 5.88
C PHE A 82 6.35 7.87 7.01
N VAL A 83 5.34 7.04 6.71
CA VAL A 83 4.71 6.16 7.69
C VAL A 83 5.73 5.20 8.30
N TYR A 84 6.66 4.68 7.49
CA TYR A 84 7.77 3.84 7.96
C TYR A 84 8.64 4.55 9.00
N LEU A 85 9.10 5.77 8.71
CA LEU A 85 10.00 6.50 9.58
C LEU A 85 9.36 6.96 10.89
N PHE A 86 8.11 7.40 10.87
CA PHE A 86 7.50 8.05 12.04
C PHE A 86 6.74 7.09 12.96
N ILE A 87 6.15 6.01 12.43
CA ILE A 87 5.27 5.13 13.22
C ILE A 87 6.00 3.89 13.72
N ILE A 88 6.95 3.36 12.94
CA ILE A 88 7.57 2.05 13.19
C ILE A 88 8.66 2.06 14.28
N PRO A 89 9.46 3.12 14.50
CA PRO A 89 10.50 3.08 15.54
C PRO A 89 9.95 2.89 16.95
N ARG A 90 8.64 3.06 17.15
CA ARG A 90 8.01 3.09 18.48
C ARG A 90 7.38 1.77 18.92
N TYR A 91 7.26 0.79 18.03
CA TYR A 91 6.57 -0.48 18.31
C TYR A 91 7.31 -1.66 17.65
N GLU A 92 8.12 -2.38 18.41
CA GLU A 92 8.82 -3.57 17.94
C GLU A 92 7.89 -4.81 17.92
N GLN A 93 7.90 -5.52 16.78
CA GLN A 93 7.59 -6.95 16.57
C GLN A 93 6.15 -7.51 16.57
N ASN A 94 5.09 -6.78 16.94
CA ASN A 94 3.75 -7.38 16.93
C ASN A 94 3.05 -7.32 15.56
N GLN A 95 2.28 -8.36 15.20
CA GLN A 95 1.41 -8.38 14.00
C GLN A 95 0.45 -7.18 13.96
N ILE A 96 0.00 -6.73 15.13
CA ILE A 96 -0.78 -5.49 15.35
C ILE A 96 -0.12 -4.27 14.69
N ASN A 97 1.22 -4.21 14.65
CA ASN A 97 1.95 -3.07 14.11
C ASN A 97 1.80 -2.97 12.58
N THR A 98 1.61 -4.11 11.90
CA THR A 98 1.38 -4.12 10.45
C THR A 98 -0.03 -3.61 10.14
N PHE A 99 -1.03 -3.95 10.95
CA PHE A 99 -2.38 -3.39 10.82
C PHE A 99 -2.40 -1.88 11.10
N LEU A 100 -1.72 -1.42 12.15
CA LEU A 100 -1.58 0.00 12.44
C LEU A 100 -0.89 0.74 11.29
N TYR A 101 0.16 0.16 10.71
CA TYR A 101 0.83 0.74 9.54
C TYR A 101 -0.13 0.98 8.38
N VAL A 102 -0.98 0.00 8.06
CA VAL A 102 -2.00 0.12 6.99
C VAL A 102 -3.01 1.23 7.31
N ILE A 103 -3.50 1.29 8.55
CA ILE A 103 -4.46 2.33 8.97
C ILE A 103 -3.86 3.72 8.80
N PHE A 104 -2.64 3.94 9.30
CA PHE A 104 -1.96 5.23 9.16
C PHE A 104 -1.62 5.58 7.71
N PHE A 105 -1.28 4.57 6.90
CA PHE A 105 -1.09 4.76 5.48
C PHE A 105 -2.37 5.26 4.80
N TYR A 106 -3.53 4.66 5.07
CA TYR A 106 -4.81 5.12 4.53
C TYR A 106 -5.22 6.51 5.04
N ILE A 107 -4.92 6.86 6.29
CA ILE A 107 -5.13 8.22 6.82
C ILE A 107 -4.29 9.22 6.01
N GLY A 108 -3.00 8.93 5.82
CA GLY A 108 -2.12 9.80 5.04
C GLY A 108 -2.53 9.90 3.57
N LEU A 109 -3.03 8.81 2.99
CA LEU A 109 -3.57 8.78 1.63
C LEU A 109 -4.82 9.67 1.51
N GLY A 110 -5.72 9.62 2.50
CA GLY A 110 -6.87 10.52 2.59
C GLY A 110 -6.48 12.00 2.67
N ILE A 111 -5.42 12.33 3.42
CA ILE A 111 -4.88 13.70 3.51
C ILE A 111 -4.33 14.16 2.15
N ILE A 112 -3.52 13.32 1.47
CA ILE A 112 -2.99 13.62 0.13
C ILE A 112 -4.15 13.90 -0.82
N TRP A 113 -5.18 13.05 -0.79
CA TRP A 113 -6.30 13.20 -1.69
C TRP A 113 -7.12 14.46 -1.43
N TYR A 114 -7.37 14.77 -0.16
CA TYR A 114 -8.03 16.00 0.26
C TYR A 114 -7.33 17.25 -0.31
N ILE A 115 -6.00 17.29 -0.26
CA ILE A 115 -5.20 18.43 -0.72
C ILE A 115 -5.21 18.58 -2.25
N PHE A 116 -5.19 17.48 -3.00
CA PHE A 116 -4.98 17.52 -4.46
C PHE A 116 -6.27 17.49 -5.29
N PHE A 117 -7.33 16.83 -4.83
CA PHE A 117 -8.52 16.56 -5.65
C PHE A 117 -9.83 17.09 -5.07
N ASN A 118 -9.78 17.82 -3.95
CA ASN A 118 -10.93 18.20 -3.12
C ASN A 118 -11.71 17.00 -2.56
N PHE A 119 -12.43 17.22 -1.46
CA PHE A 119 -13.13 16.13 -0.76
C PHE A 119 -14.51 15.87 -1.35
N ASP A 120 -14.65 14.78 -2.08
CA ASP A 120 -15.95 14.20 -2.39
C ASP A 120 -16.31 13.11 -1.36
N SER A 121 -17.52 13.21 -0.82
CA SER A 121 -18.16 12.18 0.00
C SER A 121 -18.03 10.77 -0.60
N PHE A 122 -18.17 10.63 -1.92
CA PHE A 122 -18.08 9.36 -2.61
C PHE A 122 -16.70 8.71 -2.48
N PHE A 123 -15.63 9.52 -2.58
CA PHE A 123 -14.25 9.09 -2.44
C PHE A 123 -13.95 8.58 -1.03
N SER A 124 -14.50 9.22 -0.01
CA SER A 124 -14.30 8.82 1.39
C SER A 124 -14.85 7.41 1.67
N TYR A 125 -16.00 7.05 1.08
CA TYR A 125 -16.56 5.70 1.19
C TYR A 125 -15.68 4.66 0.51
N ILE A 126 -15.14 4.97 -0.67
CA ILE A 126 -14.24 4.05 -1.39
C ILE A 126 -12.97 3.79 -0.59
N LEU A 127 -12.35 4.83 0.00
CA LEU A 127 -11.17 4.67 0.85
C LEU A 127 -11.44 3.75 2.04
N ILE A 128 -12.59 3.90 2.69
CA ILE A 128 -12.96 3.06 3.84
C ILE A 128 -13.14 1.60 3.41
N ILE A 129 -13.79 1.36 2.26
CA ILE A 129 -13.96 0.00 1.72
C ILE A 129 -12.60 -0.63 1.41
N ASN A 130 -11.71 0.11 0.75
CA ASN A 130 -10.37 -0.38 0.41
C ASN A 130 -9.51 -0.62 1.64
N LEU A 131 -9.63 0.21 2.68
CA LEU A 131 -8.99 -0.03 3.97
C LEU A 131 -9.46 -1.37 4.57
N ILE A 132 -10.76 -1.64 4.59
CA ILE A 132 -11.30 -2.90 5.14
C ILE A 132 -10.77 -4.11 4.35
N ILE A 133 -10.82 -4.03 3.02
CA ILE A 133 -10.31 -5.09 2.14
C ILE A 133 -8.82 -5.36 2.41
N ASP A 134 -8.02 -4.31 2.50
CA ASP A 134 -6.58 -4.44 2.73
C ASP A 134 -6.25 -4.94 4.12
N LEU A 135 -7.01 -4.58 5.15
CA LEU A 135 -6.83 -5.16 6.49
C LEU A 135 -7.09 -6.67 6.47
N ILE A 136 -8.15 -7.14 5.79
CA ILE A 136 -8.45 -8.57 5.68
C ILE A 136 -7.31 -9.29 4.94
N LEU A 137 -6.87 -8.74 3.81
CA LEU A 137 -5.81 -9.34 3.00
C LEU A 137 -4.46 -9.38 3.71
N VAL A 138 -4.08 -8.29 4.39
CA VAL A 138 -2.86 -8.25 5.20
C VAL A 138 -2.94 -9.31 6.31
N GLY A 139 -4.10 -9.50 6.93
CA GLY A 139 -4.31 -10.57 7.90
C GLY A 139 -4.14 -11.99 7.34
N ILE A 140 -4.48 -12.22 6.05
CA ILE A 140 -4.31 -13.51 5.38
C ILE A 140 -2.84 -13.75 4.99
N PHE A 141 -2.09 -12.70 4.65
CA PHE A 141 -0.71 -12.80 4.17
C PHE A 141 0.37 -12.79 5.27
N LEU A 142 0.00 -12.40 6.51
CA LEU A 142 0.82 -12.44 7.73
C LEU A 142 0.75 -13.78 8.45
#